data_AF-A0A520IG15-F1
#
_entry.id   AF-A0A520IG15-F1
#
_cell.length_a   1.000
_cell.length_b   1.000
_cell.length_c   1.000
_cell.angle_alpha   90.00
_cell.angle_beta   90.00
_cell.angle_gamma   90.00
#
_symmetry.space_group_name_H-M   'P 1'
#
loop_
_entity.id
_entity.type
_entity.pdbx_description
1 polymer ?
#
loop_
_entity_poly.entity_id
_entity_poly.type
_entity_poly.pdbx_seq_one_letter_code
_entity_poly.pdbx_strand_id
1 'polypeptide(L)'
;MSDIKFNPRILVVLLIIVFISVIRIVMPHSDNFHSIAGFSAVGAIALFGGAYFNTNFKAFGFPLAVLLLSDIFIAQTSGYGFFYDGWYWTYIAFIMMTFASKFLLKKVNAVSFLASALIITLIHWIVSDISPMYVPGLYPPTFAGYLLCLKEAIPHELKFLLGTIVYGGVMFGAFELLKVKYPVLSPVRNTAV
;
A
#
# COMPACT_ATOMS: atom_id res chain seq x y z
N MET A 1 -33.63 -4.51 8.54
CA MET A 1 -33.01 -3.56 7.61
C MET A 1 -31.90 -2.88 8.38
N SER A 2 -30.63 -3.16 8.06
CA SER A 2 -29.50 -2.62 8.82
C SER A 2 -29.32 -1.14 8.50
N ASP A 3 -29.56 -0.28 9.49
CA ASP A 3 -29.22 1.14 9.41
C ASP A 3 -27.74 1.29 9.06
N ILE A 4 -27.45 1.69 7.83
CA ILE A 4 -26.10 2.07 7.43
C ILE A 4 -25.81 3.38 8.16
N LYS A 5 -25.25 3.27 9.37
CA LYS A 5 -24.74 4.42 10.12
C LYS A 5 -23.63 5.06 9.30
N PHE A 6 -23.94 6.18 8.66
CA PHE A 6 -23.01 6.96 7.86
C PHE A 6 -21.82 7.39 8.73
N ASN A 7 -20.61 7.03 8.29
CA ASN A 7 -19.37 7.38 9.00
C ASN A 7 -18.49 8.24 8.08
N PRO A 8 -18.54 9.59 8.21
CA PRO A 8 -17.84 10.50 7.31
C PRO A 8 -16.32 10.29 7.34
N ARG A 9 -15.76 9.88 8.47
CA ARG A 9 -14.33 9.54 8.60
C ARG A 9 -13.94 8.41 7.65
N ILE A 10 -14.70 7.32 7.67
CA ILE A 10 -14.44 6.15 6.82
C ILE A 10 -14.57 6.53 5.34
N LEU A 11 -15.56 7.35 5.00
CA LEU A 11 -15.75 7.83 3.63
C LEU A 11 -14.54 8.63 3.15
N VAL A 12 -14.06 9.59 3.95
CA VAL A 12 -12.90 10.42 3.57
C VAL A 12 -11.64 9.57 3.42
N VAL A 13 -11.39 8.62 4.33
CA VAL A 13 -10.25 7.68 4.22
C VAL A 13 -10.33 6.88 2.93
N LEU A 14 -11.52 6.37 2.58
CA LEU A 14 -11.73 5.62 1.33
C LEU A 14 -11.51 6.49 0.10
N LEU A 15 -12.03 7.71 0.09
CA LEU A 15 -11.85 8.63 -1.03
C LEU A 15 -10.38 8.96 -1.28
N ILE A 16 -9.59 9.17 -0.21
CA ILE A 16 -8.14 9.40 -0.32
C ILE A 16 -7.45 8.17 -0.93
N ILE A 17 -7.78 6.96 -0.47
CA ILE A 17 -7.23 5.72 -1.03
C ILE A 17 -7.59 5.59 -2.51
N VAL A 18 -8.86 5.74 -2.86
CA VAL A 18 -9.34 5.63 -4.26
C VAL A 18 -8.65 6.66 -5.14
N PHE A 19 -8.55 7.92 -4.70
CA PHE A 19 -7.90 8.98 -5.46
C PHE A 19 -6.44 8.63 -5.79
N ILE A 20 -5.68 8.16 -4.80
CA ILE A 20 -4.29 7.76 -4.98
C ILE A 20 -4.17 6.50 -5.85
N SER A 21 -5.12 5.57 -5.75
CA SER A 21 -5.14 4.36 -6.58
C SER A 21 -5.48 4.65 -8.05
N VAL A 22 -6.22 5.71 -8.36
CA VAL A 22 -6.42 6.16 -9.74
C VAL A 22 -5.10 6.57 -10.38
N ILE A 23 -4.20 7.22 -9.62
CA ILE A 23 -2.86 7.58 -10.12
C ILE A 23 -2.11 6.32 -10.58
N ARG A 24 -2.23 5.21 -9.84
CA ARG A 24 -1.63 3.92 -10.20
C ARG A 24 -2.14 3.37 -11.54
N ILE A 25 -3.42 3.59 -11.87
CA ILE A 25 -4.04 3.11 -13.11
C ILE A 25 -3.61 3.97 -14.31
N VAL A 26 -3.39 5.27 -14.10
CA VAL A 26 -2.99 6.21 -15.16
C VAL A 26 -1.51 6.08 -15.50
N MET A 27 -0.66 5.75 -14.53
CA MET A 27 0.80 5.65 -14.70
C MET A 27 1.26 4.75 -15.88
N PRO A 28 0.71 3.53 -16.09
CA PRO A 28 1.03 2.68 -17.24
C PRO A 28 0.84 3.30 -18.62
N HIS A 29 0.04 4.36 -18.73
CA HIS A 29 -0.28 5.03 -20.00
C HIS A 29 0.67 6.21 -20.31
N SER A 30 1.63 6.50 -19.44
CA SER A 30 2.61 7.58 -19.64
C SER A 30 3.86 7.07 -20.36
N ASP A 31 4.42 7.86 -21.28
CA ASP A 31 5.69 7.56 -21.98
C ASP A 31 6.87 7.30 -21.03
N ASN A 32 6.81 7.85 -19.81
CA ASN A 32 7.83 7.69 -18.76
C ASN A 32 7.56 6.53 -17.78
N PHE A 33 6.63 5.61 -18.09
CA PHE A 33 6.16 4.58 -17.18
C PHE A 33 7.30 3.78 -16.52
N HIS A 34 8.31 3.38 -17.28
CA HIS A 34 9.42 2.56 -16.78
C HIS A 34 10.26 3.26 -15.69
N SER A 35 10.32 4.59 -15.70
CA SER A 35 11.02 5.39 -14.71
C SER A 35 10.19 5.62 -13.45
N ILE A 36 8.86 5.64 -13.60
CA ILE A 36 7.88 5.99 -12.55
C ILE A 36 7.28 4.73 -11.89
N ALA A 37 7.34 3.56 -12.53
CA ALA A 37 6.73 2.33 -12.03
C ALA A 37 7.26 1.89 -10.64
N GLY A 38 8.54 2.14 -10.35
CA GLY A 38 9.10 1.88 -9.02
C GLY A 38 8.62 2.86 -7.94
N PHE A 39 7.99 3.97 -8.32
CA PHE A 39 7.44 4.97 -7.42
C PHE A 39 5.99 4.62 -7.07
N SER A 40 5.85 3.52 -6.33
CA SER A 40 4.55 2.92 -6.04
C SER A 40 3.84 3.57 -4.84
N ALA A 41 2.54 3.84 -4.99
CA ALA A 41 1.69 4.30 -3.90
C ALA A 41 1.21 3.16 -2.98
N VAL A 42 1.55 1.91 -3.30
CA VAL A 42 1.07 0.71 -2.60
C VAL A 42 1.49 0.72 -1.12
N GLY A 43 2.75 1.05 -0.81
CA GLY A 43 3.21 1.16 0.57
C GLY A 43 2.47 2.23 1.36
N ALA A 44 2.20 3.39 0.75
CA ALA A 44 1.43 4.46 1.38
C ALA A 44 -0.01 4.04 1.69
N ILE A 45 -0.67 3.32 0.76
CA ILE A 45 -2.03 2.79 0.96
C ILE A 45 -2.05 1.76 2.10
N ALA A 46 -1.06 0.86 2.16
CA ALA A 46 -0.93 -0.11 3.25
C ALA A 46 -0.76 0.58 4.62
N LEU A 47 0.12 1.59 4.69
CA LEU A 47 0.31 2.40 5.91
C LEU A 47 -1.00 3.09 6.31
N PHE A 48 -1.61 3.82 5.38
CA PHE A 48 -2.80 4.62 5.64
C PHE A 48 -4.01 3.76 6.03
N GLY A 49 -4.20 2.63 5.36
CA GLY A 49 -5.25 1.67 5.68
C GLY A 49 -5.07 1.05 7.08
N GLY A 50 -3.85 0.63 7.43
CA GLY A 50 -3.54 0.09 8.75
C GLY A 50 -3.69 1.09 9.89
N ALA A 51 -3.42 2.38 9.63
CA ALA A 51 -3.48 3.44 10.64
C ALA A 51 -4.91 3.94 10.94
N TYR A 52 -5.77 4.08 9.92
CA TYR A 52 -7.04 4.79 10.08
C TYR A 52 -8.31 3.92 10.10
N PHE A 53 -8.26 2.66 9.65
CA PHE A 53 -9.42 1.77 9.77
C PHE A 53 -9.48 1.07 11.13
N ASN A 54 -10.60 1.25 11.84
CA ASN A 54 -10.77 0.68 13.18
C ASN A 54 -10.89 -0.87 13.17
N THR A 55 -11.60 -1.46 12.20
CA THR A 55 -11.82 -2.91 12.14
C THR A 55 -10.85 -3.59 11.18
N ASN A 56 -10.38 -4.80 11.53
CA ASN A 56 -9.47 -5.59 10.69
C ASN A 56 -10.04 -5.77 9.28
N PHE A 57 -11.32 -6.16 9.19
CA PHE A 57 -11.98 -6.36 7.89
C PHE A 57 -11.88 -5.15 6.95
N LYS A 58 -12.03 -3.93 7.48
CA LYS A 58 -11.92 -2.70 6.67
C LYS A 58 -10.47 -2.33 6.37
N ALA A 59 -9.58 -2.53 7.36
CA ALA A 59 -8.16 -2.22 7.24
C ALA A 59 -7.45 -3.04 6.17
N PHE A 60 -7.82 -4.31 6.01
CA PHE A 60 -7.27 -5.19 4.97
C PHE A 60 -8.15 -5.19 3.72
N GLY A 61 -9.46 -5.38 3.89
CA GLY A 61 -10.38 -5.64 2.78
C GLY A 61 -10.45 -4.49 1.79
N PHE A 62 -10.52 -3.23 2.24
CA PHE A 62 -10.60 -2.10 1.31
C PHE A 62 -9.30 -1.87 0.55
N PRO A 63 -8.12 -1.73 1.21
CA PRO A 63 -6.86 -1.61 0.49
C PRO A 63 -6.58 -2.77 -0.47
N LEU A 64 -6.89 -4.02 -0.08
CA LEU A 64 -6.73 -5.19 -0.94
C LEU A 64 -7.69 -5.18 -2.13
N ALA A 65 -8.96 -4.83 -1.91
CA ALA A 65 -9.93 -4.74 -3.01
C ALA A 65 -9.52 -3.68 -4.02
N VAL A 66 -9.02 -2.54 -3.55
CA VAL A 66 -8.54 -1.46 -4.43
C VAL A 66 -7.28 -1.90 -5.19
N LEU A 67 -6.33 -2.57 -4.52
CA LEU A 67 -5.16 -3.14 -5.18
C LEU A 67 -5.58 -4.13 -6.27
N LEU A 68 -6.45 -5.08 -5.94
CA LEU A 68 -6.97 -6.10 -6.85
C LEU A 68 -7.65 -5.50 -8.07
N LEU A 69 -8.58 -4.57 -7.85
CA LEU A 69 -9.26 -3.89 -8.95
C LEU A 69 -8.26 -3.15 -9.84
N SER A 70 -7.31 -2.41 -9.24
CA SER A 70 -6.30 -1.70 -10.02
C SER A 70 -5.40 -2.64 -10.82
N ASP A 71 -5.02 -3.80 -10.29
CA ASP A 71 -4.25 -4.82 -11.03
C ASP A 71 -5.06 -5.40 -12.20
N ILE A 72 -6.35 -5.66 -12.03
CA ILE A 72 -7.23 -6.17 -13.11
C ILE A 72 -7.30 -5.16 -14.25
N PHE A 73 -7.49 -3.89 -13.93
CA PHE A 73 -7.51 -2.81 -14.93
C PHE A 73 -6.18 -2.68 -15.65
N ILE A 74 -5.07 -2.70 -14.92
CA ILE A 74 -3.73 -2.62 -15.53
C ILE A 74 -3.49 -3.82 -16.43
N ALA A 75 -3.79 -5.04 -15.98
CA ALA A 75 -3.61 -6.25 -16.79
C ALA A 75 -4.41 -6.22 -18.10
N GLN A 76 -5.65 -5.72 -18.06
CA GLN A 76 -6.50 -5.60 -19.25
C GLN A 76 -6.05 -4.50 -20.23
N THR A 77 -5.46 -3.41 -19.72
CA THR A 77 -5.14 -2.23 -20.54
C THR A 77 -3.70 -2.21 -21.05
N SER A 78 -2.77 -2.83 -20.33
CA SER A 78 -1.33 -2.79 -20.63
C SER A 78 -0.80 -4.01 -21.41
N GLY A 79 -1.57 -5.10 -21.46
CA GLY A 79 -1.14 -6.36 -22.06
C GLY A 79 -0.16 -7.18 -21.21
N TYR A 80 0.20 -6.75 -19.99
CA TYR A 80 1.11 -7.47 -19.10
C TYR A 80 0.50 -8.76 -18.48
N GLY A 81 -0.80 -9.01 -18.68
CA GLY A 81 -1.49 -10.18 -18.15
C GLY A 81 -1.72 -10.10 -16.63
N PHE A 82 -2.72 -10.83 -16.16
CA PHE A 82 -2.99 -11.03 -14.73
C PHE A 82 -2.53 -12.44 -14.35
N PHE A 83 -2.13 -12.68 -13.10
CA PHE A 83 -1.67 -13.99 -12.61
C PHE A 83 -0.34 -14.51 -13.21
N TYR A 84 0.70 -13.68 -13.28
CA TYR A 84 2.06 -14.21 -13.49
C TYR A 84 2.50 -15.10 -12.32
N ASP A 85 3.40 -16.06 -12.57
CA ASP A 85 3.89 -16.96 -11.52
C ASP A 85 4.54 -16.17 -10.37
N GLY A 86 4.02 -16.38 -9.16
CA GLY A 86 4.49 -15.71 -7.94
C GLY A 86 3.74 -14.42 -7.56
N TRP A 87 2.74 -13.97 -8.32
CA TRP A 87 1.92 -12.77 -8.03
C TRP A 87 1.40 -12.69 -6.58
N TYR A 88 1.10 -13.85 -5.97
CA TYR A 88 0.58 -13.96 -4.62
C TYR A 88 1.57 -13.48 -3.56
N TRP A 89 2.88 -13.51 -3.81
CA TRP A 89 3.89 -12.96 -2.90
C TRP A 89 3.76 -11.45 -2.72
N THR A 90 3.39 -10.72 -3.78
CA THR A 90 3.11 -9.28 -3.69
C THR A 90 1.90 -9.00 -2.79
N TYR A 91 0.86 -9.83 -2.87
CA TYR A 91 -0.34 -9.70 -2.03
C TYR A 91 -0.03 -10.07 -0.57
N ILE A 92 0.76 -11.12 -0.34
CA ILE A 92 1.23 -11.49 1.00
C ILE A 92 2.05 -10.35 1.61
N ALA A 93 2.99 -9.78 0.86
CA ALA A 93 3.75 -8.61 1.29
C ALA A 93 2.83 -7.46 1.69
N PHE A 94 1.82 -7.16 0.87
CA PHE A 94 0.85 -6.11 1.14
C PHE A 94 0.04 -6.33 2.42
N ILE A 95 -0.41 -7.56 2.65
CA ILE A 95 -1.10 -7.95 3.89
C ILE A 95 -0.16 -7.75 5.09
N MET A 96 1.08 -8.22 5.00
CA MET A 96 2.07 -8.08 6.07
C MET A 96 2.40 -6.61 6.36
N MET A 97 2.55 -5.77 5.32
CA MET A 97 2.76 -4.33 5.47
C MET A 97 1.57 -3.66 6.17
N THR A 98 0.34 -3.98 5.75
CA THR A 98 -0.88 -3.42 6.35
C THR A 98 -1.02 -3.86 7.81
N PHE A 99 -0.66 -5.11 8.11
CA PHE A 99 -0.65 -5.64 9.47
C PHE A 99 0.38 -4.91 10.32
N ALA A 100 1.63 -4.80 9.86
CA ALA A 100 2.69 -4.09 10.55
C ALA A 100 2.32 -2.62 10.83
N SER A 101 1.76 -1.93 9.84
CA SER A 101 1.26 -0.56 9.97
C SER A 101 0.33 -0.38 11.17
N LYS A 102 -0.60 -1.33 11.37
CA LYS A 102 -1.59 -1.25 12.46
C LYS A 102 -0.95 -1.22 13.85
N PHE A 103 0.19 -1.88 14.03
CA PHE A 103 0.92 -1.89 15.30
C PHE A 103 1.85 -0.68 15.44
N LEU A 104 2.46 -0.24 14.34
CA LEU A 104 3.44 0.84 14.33
C LEU A 104 2.79 2.23 14.38
N LEU A 105 1.60 2.40 13.79
CA LEU A 105 0.89 3.67 13.66
C LEU A 105 -0.29 3.83 14.63
N LYS A 106 -0.17 3.29 15.84
CA LYS A 106 -1.15 3.56 16.93
C LYS A 106 -1.30 5.05 17.24
N LYS A 107 -0.20 5.80 17.10
CA LYS A 107 -0.17 7.26 17.16
C LYS A 107 0.57 7.77 15.94
N VAL A 108 -0.15 8.46 15.07
CA VAL A 108 0.42 9.03 13.84
C VAL A 108 1.18 10.31 14.20
N ASN A 109 2.48 10.32 13.90
CA ASN A 109 3.34 11.50 13.90
C ASN A 109 4.46 11.28 12.87
N ALA A 110 5.29 12.31 12.62
CA ALA A 110 6.33 12.23 11.58
C ALA A 110 7.34 11.08 11.84
N VAL A 111 7.72 10.85 13.10
CA VAL A 111 8.68 9.81 13.46
C VAL A 111 8.08 8.42 13.26
N SER A 112 6.86 8.19 13.76
CA SER A 112 6.18 6.89 13.60
C SER A 112 5.87 6.61 12.14
N PHE A 113 5.51 7.63 11.35
CA PHE A 113 5.32 7.52 9.91
C PHE A 113 6.59 7.11 9.17
N LEU A 114 7.70 7.84 9.36
CA LEU A 114 8.97 7.55 8.68
C LEU A 114 9.54 6.19 9.10
N ALA A 115 9.48 5.85 10.39
CA ALA A 115 9.91 4.53 10.86
C ALA A 115 9.06 3.41 10.27
N SER A 116 7.74 3.62 10.18
CA SER A 116 6.84 2.64 9.56
C SER A 116 7.11 2.49 8.06
N ALA A 117 7.39 3.57 7.34
CA ALA A 117 7.75 3.54 5.92
C ALA A 117 9.00 2.70 5.66
N LEU A 118 10.02 2.82 6.52
CA LEU A 118 11.21 1.97 6.45
C LEU A 118 10.86 0.49 6.71
N ILE A 119 10.12 0.20 7.78
CA ILE A 119 9.76 -1.18 8.14
C ILE A 119 8.92 -1.84 7.05
N ILE A 120 7.93 -1.15 6.49
CA ILE A 120 7.10 -1.74 5.44
C ILE A 120 7.87 -1.92 4.13
N THR A 121 8.84 -1.05 3.83
CA THR A 121 9.74 -1.24 2.69
C THR A 121 10.59 -2.51 2.88
N LEU A 122 11.11 -2.75 4.09
CA LEU A 122 11.83 -3.99 4.38
C LEU A 122 10.93 -5.24 4.24
N ILE A 123 9.67 -5.14 4.68
CA ILE A 123 8.70 -6.23 4.50
C ILE A 123 8.44 -6.46 3.00
N HIS A 124 8.25 -5.39 2.22
CA HIS A 124 8.10 -5.48 0.78
C HIS A 124 9.30 -6.19 0.17
N TRP A 125 10.51 -5.64 0.35
CA TRP A 125 11.76 -6.18 -0.16
C TRP A 125 11.98 -7.67 0.14
N ILE A 126 11.69 -8.12 1.36
CA ILE A 126 11.91 -9.52 1.73
C ILE A 126 10.84 -10.45 1.16
N VAL A 127 9.60 -9.98 1.03
CA VAL A 127 8.46 -10.87 0.71
C VAL A 127 8.11 -10.84 -0.77
N SER A 128 8.07 -9.67 -1.42
CA SER A 128 7.72 -9.58 -2.84
C SER A 128 8.82 -10.14 -3.74
N ASP A 129 10.09 -10.00 -3.36
CA ASP A 129 11.23 -10.47 -4.15
C ASP A 129 11.46 -12.00 -4.06
N ILE A 130 10.55 -12.72 -3.43
CA ILE A 130 10.44 -14.17 -3.60
C ILE A 130 9.79 -14.49 -4.97
N SER A 131 8.91 -13.62 -5.47
CA SER A 131 8.17 -13.85 -6.72
C SER A 131 9.08 -14.05 -7.96
N PRO A 132 10.16 -13.28 -8.18
CA PRO A 132 10.98 -13.40 -9.38
C PRO A 132 11.66 -14.77 -9.55
N MET A 133 11.83 -15.56 -8.48
CA MET A 133 12.35 -16.93 -8.55
C MET A 133 11.39 -17.91 -9.23
N TYR A 134 10.11 -17.56 -9.31
CA TYR A 134 9.08 -18.35 -9.99
C TYR A 134 8.92 -17.97 -11.46
N VAL A 135 9.56 -16.90 -11.92
CA VAL A 135 9.57 -16.49 -13.32
C VAL A 135 10.60 -17.34 -14.07
N PRO A 136 10.20 -18.14 -15.07
CA PRO A 136 11.12 -19.03 -15.79
C PRO A 136 12.31 -18.28 -16.38
N GLY A 137 13.52 -18.71 -16.02
CA GLY A 137 14.77 -18.18 -16.56
C GLY A 137 15.26 -16.84 -15.96
N LEU A 138 14.53 -16.24 -15.02
CA LEU A 138 14.92 -14.96 -14.42
C LEU A 138 15.94 -15.14 -13.28
N TYR A 139 15.59 -15.93 -12.26
CA TYR A 139 16.50 -16.32 -11.18
C TYR A 139 16.35 -17.81 -10.87
N PRO A 140 17.44 -18.51 -10.49
CA PRO A 140 17.34 -19.91 -10.09
C PRO A 140 16.54 -20.03 -8.78
N PRO A 141 15.64 -21.02 -8.63
CA PRO A 141 14.84 -21.23 -7.43
C PRO A 141 15.66 -21.85 -6.28
N THR A 142 16.72 -21.15 -5.88
CA THR A 142 17.65 -21.54 -4.81
C THR A 142 17.90 -20.36 -3.88
N PHE A 143 18.42 -20.63 -2.68
CA PHE A 143 18.77 -19.56 -1.74
C PHE A 143 19.77 -18.54 -2.33
N ALA A 144 20.72 -19.00 -3.15
CA ALA A 144 21.65 -18.11 -3.83
C ALA A 144 20.94 -17.21 -4.88
N GLY A 145 19.97 -17.77 -5.62
CA GLY A 145 19.14 -17.00 -6.55
C GLY A 145 18.28 -15.96 -5.84
N TYR A 146 17.74 -16.30 -4.66
CA TYR A 146 17.00 -15.35 -3.83
C TYR A 146 17.88 -14.17 -3.38
N LEU A 147 19.10 -14.43 -2.90
CA LEU A 147 20.03 -13.38 -2.49
C LEU A 147 20.43 -12.46 -3.65
N LEU A 148 20.57 -13.02 -4.86
CA LEU A 148 20.78 -12.25 -6.09
C LEU A 148 19.59 -11.33 -6.36
N CYS A 149 18.36 -11.86 -6.29
CA CYS A 149 17.14 -11.07 -6.47
C CYS A 149 17.06 -9.91 -5.47
N LEU A 150 17.31 -10.18 -4.18
CA LEU A 150 17.31 -9.13 -3.15
C LEU A 150 18.33 -8.03 -3.44
N LYS A 151 19.54 -8.40 -3.89
CA LYS A 151 20.59 -7.44 -4.21
C LYS A 151 20.20 -6.54 -5.39
N GLU A 152 19.66 -7.12 -6.46
CA GLU A 152 19.23 -6.38 -7.65
C GLU A 152 17.96 -5.54 -7.39
N ALA A 153 17.16 -5.90 -6.39
CA ALA A 153 15.97 -5.14 -6.00
C ALA A 153 16.27 -3.82 -5.25
N ILE A 154 17.49 -3.61 -4.73
CA ILE A 154 17.82 -2.43 -3.91
C ILE A 154 17.42 -1.09 -4.57
N PRO A 155 17.72 -0.83 -5.86
CA PRO A 155 17.31 0.43 -6.51
C PRO A 155 15.79 0.58 -6.63
N HIS A 156 15.08 -0.54 -6.78
CA HIS A 156 13.62 -0.56 -6.81
C HIS A 156 13.04 -0.21 -5.43
N GLU A 157 13.57 -0.83 -4.37
CA GLU A 157 13.11 -0.60 -3.00
C GLU A 157 13.39 0.83 -2.51
N LEU A 158 14.47 1.45 -2.97
CA LEU A 158 14.70 2.88 -2.72
C LEU A 158 13.64 3.76 -3.36
N LYS A 159 13.22 3.46 -4.60
CA LYS A 159 12.10 4.16 -5.25
C LYS A 159 10.77 3.88 -4.55
N PHE A 160 10.55 2.66 -4.10
CA PHE A 160 9.37 2.26 -3.33
C PHE A 160 9.28 3.02 -2.00
N LEU A 161 10.40 3.15 -1.27
CA LEU A 161 10.49 3.93 -0.03
C LEU A 161 10.14 5.40 -0.29
N LEU A 162 10.75 6.00 -1.32
CA LEU A 162 10.47 7.39 -1.68
C LEU A 162 9.00 7.59 -2.07
N GLY A 163 8.44 6.67 -2.87
CA GLY A 163 7.02 6.66 -3.22
C GLY A 163 6.13 6.60 -1.97
N THR A 164 6.45 5.69 -1.06
CA THR A 164 5.74 5.52 0.21
C THR A 164 5.77 6.79 1.05
N ILE A 165 6.93 7.45 1.15
CA ILE A 165 7.08 8.69 1.93
C ILE A 165 6.30 9.84 1.28
N VAL A 166 6.40 10.01 -0.04
CA VAL A 166 5.75 11.13 -0.75
C VAL A 166 4.24 10.95 -0.79
N TYR A 167 3.74 9.81 -1.26
CA TYR A 167 2.29 9.54 -1.28
C TYR A 167 1.73 9.47 0.13
N GLY A 168 2.44 8.84 1.07
CA GLY A 168 2.03 8.79 2.46
C GLY A 168 1.97 10.18 3.08
N GLY A 169 2.98 11.03 2.85
CA GLY A 169 2.99 12.42 3.31
C GLY A 169 1.77 13.20 2.82
N VAL A 170 1.39 13.03 1.55
CA VAL A 170 0.18 13.64 0.99
C VAL A 170 -1.08 13.06 1.64
N MET A 171 -1.22 11.73 1.74
CA MET A 171 -2.40 11.07 2.30
C MET A 171 -2.63 11.40 3.78
N PHE A 172 -1.59 11.19 4.60
CA PHE A 172 -1.63 11.47 6.04
C PHE A 172 -1.74 12.97 6.30
N GLY A 173 -0.99 13.80 5.57
CA GLY A 173 -1.04 15.26 5.70
C GLY A 173 -2.42 15.82 5.36
N ALA A 174 -2.99 15.44 4.21
CA ALA A 174 -4.34 15.87 3.82
C ALA A 174 -5.40 15.46 4.85
N PHE A 175 -5.33 14.22 5.35
CA PHE A 175 -6.29 13.74 6.33
C PHE A 175 -6.17 14.42 7.70
N GLU A 176 -4.95 14.62 8.20
CA GLU A 176 -4.73 15.32 9.48
C GLU A 176 -5.13 16.81 9.38
N LEU A 177 -4.89 17.49 8.25
CA LEU A 177 -5.39 18.85 8.02
C LEU A 177 -6.92 18.91 7.99
N LEU A 178 -7.57 17.95 7.33
CA LEU A 178 -9.03 17.85 7.32
C LEU A 178 -9.60 17.59 8.72
N LYS A 179 -8.92 16.80 9.56
CA LYS A 179 -9.34 16.57 10.95
C LYS A 179 -9.30 17.83 11.80
N VAL A 180 -8.31 18.71 11.59
CA VAL A 180 -8.23 20.01 12.30
C VAL A 180 -9.42 20.89 11.94
N LYS A 181 -9.80 20.94 10.66
CA LYS A 181 -10.94 21.75 10.19
C LYS A 181 -12.30 21.13 10.50
N TYR A 182 -12.40 19.81 10.49
CA TYR A 182 -13.65 19.05 10.67
C TYR A 182 -13.51 18.04 11.81
N PRO A 183 -13.79 18.43 13.07
CA PRO A 183 -13.64 17.56 14.25
C PRO A 183 -14.44 16.25 14.19
N VAL A 184 -15.53 16.21 13.40
CA VAL A 184 -16.35 15.00 13.14
C VAL A 184 -15.55 13.84 12.53
N LEU A 185 -14.36 14.12 11.97
CA LEU A 185 -13.46 13.10 11.42
C LEU A 185 -12.55 12.48 12.48
N SER A 186 -12.54 13.01 13.71
CA SER A 186 -11.82 12.40 14.83
C SER A 186 -12.48 11.08 15.25
N PRO A 187 -11.73 10.12 15.82
CA PRO A 187 -12.33 8.92 16.36
C PRO A 187 -13.39 9.30 17.41
N VAL A 188 -14.61 8.80 17.25
CA VAL A 188 -15.62 8.89 18.31
C VAL A 188 -15.04 8.17 19.52
N ARG A 189 -14.67 8.93 20.55
CA ARG A 189 -14.19 8.37 21.81
C ARG A 189 -15.42 7.74 22.46
N ASN A 190 -15.60 6.43 22.28
CA ASN A 190 -16.54 5.68 23.10
C ASN A 190 -16.03 5.78 24.54
N THR A 191 -16.54 6.73 25.31
CA THR A 191 -16.51 6.66 26.76
C THR A 191 -17.38 5.48 27.12
N ALA A 192 -16.77 4.31 27.29
CA ALA A 192 -17.39 3.23 28.01
C ALA A 192 -17.62 3.73 29.44
N VAL A 193 -18.89 3.90 29.80
CA VAL A 193 -19.36 3.86 31.19
C VAL A 193 -19.51 2.41 31.58
#